data_AF-A0A1U7LH63-F1
#
_entry.id   AF-A0A1U7LH63-F1
#
_cell.length_a   1.000
_cell.length_b   1.000
_cell.length_c   1.000
_cell.angle_alpha   90.00
_cell.angle_beta   90.00
_cell.angle_gamma   90.00
#
_symmetry.space_group_name_H-M   'P 1'
#
loop_
_entity.id
_entity.type
_entity.pdbx_description
1 polymer ?
#
loop_
_entity_poly.entity_id
_entity_poly.type
_entity_poly.pdbx_seq_one_letter_code
_entity_poly.pdbx_strand_id
1 'polypeptide(L)'
;MAPPVERLQALAKASAKIFGTTFNPTAIRTGNKVLRQRLRGPTLLDYYPRPIYKFKDIRKFWPNMGLDTVGPVLDEPELERLEDIALRKERGKSAPKKGAGKRATSGKKR
;
A
#
# COMPACT_ATOMS: atom_id res chain seq x y z
N MET A 1 -39.84 -35.70 -29.19
CA MET A 1 -40.57 -34.41 -29.15
C MET A 1 -39.91 -33.54 -28.09
N ALA A 2 -39.57 -32.29 -28.42
CA ALA A 2 -38.94 -31.39 -27.45
C ALA A 2 -39.98 -30.97 -26.37
N PRO A 3 -39.58 -30.81 -25.10
CA PRO A 3 -40.49 -30.38 -24.05
C PRO A 3 -40.96 -28.93 -24.26
N PRO A 4 -42.15 -28.55 -23.77
CA PRO A 4 -42.65 -27.17 -23.85
C PRO A 4 -41.73 -26.18 -23.12
N VAL A 5 -41.61 -24.96 -23.65
CA VAL A 5 -40.80 -23.88 -23.07
C VAL A 5 -41.21 -23.57 -21.63
N GLU A 6 -42.50 -23.60 -21.33
CA GLU A 6 -43.03 -23.38 -19.97
C GLU A 6 -42.50 -24.42 -18.96
N ARG A 7 -42.43 -25.69 -19.36
CA ARG A 7 -41.90 -26.77 -18.52
C ARG A 7 -40.41 -26.59 -18.27
N LEU A 8 -39.65 -26.15 -19.27
CA LEU A 8 -38.24 -25.80 -19.13
C LEU A 8 -38.03 -24.61 -18.19
N GLN A 9 -38.86 -23.57 -18.29
CA GLN A 9 -38.82 -22.43 -17.38
C GLN A 9 -39.18 -22.81 -15.94
N ALA A 10 -40.16 -23.68 -15.74
CA ALA A 10 -40.52 -24.20 -14.42
C ALA A 10 -39.36 -24.98 -13.78
N LEU A 11 -38.68 -25.82 -14.58
CA LEU A 11 -37.48 -26.53 -14.14
C LEU A 11 -36.33 -25.58 -13.79
N ALA A 12 -36.07 -24.57 -14.62
CA ALA A 12 -35.05 -23.55 -14.36
C ALA A 12 -35.35 -22.70 -13.11
N LYS A 13 -36.64 -22.42 -12.84
CA LYS A 13 -37.07 -21.75 -11.61
C LYS A 13 -36.87 -22.63 -10.37
N ALA A 14 -37.18 -23.92 -10.48
CA ALA A 14 -36.99 -24.89 -9.40
C ALA A 14 -35.50 -25.10 -9.09
N SER A 15 -34.65 -25.24 -10.12
CA SER A 15 -33.21 -25.36 -9.94
C SER A 15 -32.60 -24.11 -9.31
N ALA A 16 -33.02 -22.92 -9.75
CA ALA A 16 -32.57 -21.66 -9.16
C ALA A 16 -32.92 -21.56 -7.67
N LYS A 17 -34.11 -22.04 -7.27
CA LYS A 17 -34.53 -22.14 -5.87
C LYS A 17 -33.69 -23.12 -5.07
N ILE A 18 -33.37 -24.29 -5.63
CA ILE A 18 -32.56 -25.32 -4.95
C ILE A 18 -31.12 -24.82 -4.72
N PHE A 19 -30.51 -24.20 -5.73
CA PHE A 19 -29.10 -23.80 -5.70
C PHE A 19 -28.86 -22.35 -5.25
N GLY A 20 -29.91 -21.63 -4.84
CA GLY A 20 -29.79 -20.23 -4.43
C GLY A 20 -29.26 -19.30 -5.54
N THR A 21 -29.54 -19.61 -6.80
CA THR A 21 -29.14 -18.80 -7.94
C THR A 21 -30.27 -17.89 -8.41
N THR A 22 -29.95 -16.87 -9.20
CA THR A 22 -30.91 -15.87 -9.67
C THR A 22 -31.60 -16.33 -10.95
N PHE A 23 -32.92 -16.47 -10.95
CA PHE A 23 -33.73 -16.75 -12.15
C PHE A 23 -34.14 -15.45 -12.86
N ASN A 24 -33.70 -15.25 -14.11
CA ASN A 24 -33.97 -14.05 -14.92
C ASN A 24 -34.48 -14.42 -16.33
N PRO A 25 -35.79 -14.73 -16.49
CA PRO A 25 -36.35 -15.19 -17.75
C PRO A 25 -36.44 -14.09 -18.82
N THR A 26 -36.48 -12.81 -18.41
CA THR A 26 -36.62 -11.65 -19.30
C THR A 26 -35.28 -10.99 -19.65
N ALA A 27 -34.16 -11.56 -19.18
CA ALA A 27 -32.80 -11.06 -19.42
C ALA A 27 -32.60 -9.57 -19.04
N ILE A 28 -33.29 -9.09 -18.00
CA ILE A 28 -33.17 -7.71 -17.53
C ILE A 28 -31.78 -7.48 -16.91
N ARG A 29 -31.23 -6.27 -17.07
CA ARG A 29 -29.97 -5.85 -16.45
C ARG A 29 -30.15 -5.54 -14.96
N THR A 30 -29.96 -6.55 -14.10
CA THR A 30 -30.13 -6.43 -12.64
C THR A 30 -28.85 -6.00 -11.89
N GLY A 31 -27.72 -5.82 -12.56
CA GLY A 31 -26.45 -5.46 -11.91
C GLY A 31 -25.74 -6.61 -11.19
N ASN A 32 -26.28 -7.83 -11.19
CA ASN A 32 -25.68 -9.01 -10.55
C ASN A 32 -24.23 -9.31 -10.99
N LYS A 33 -23.84 -8.89 -12.20
CA LYS A 33 -22.45 -8.98 -12.68
C LYS A 33 -21.48 -8.24 -11.75
N VAL A 34 -21.85 -7.04 -11.29
CA VAL A 34 -21.00 -6.20 -10.43
C VAL A 34 -20.94 -6.81 -9.03
N LEU A 35 -22.08 -7.24 -8.49
CA LEU A 35 -22.14 -7.83 -7.14
C LEU A 35 -21.39 -9.18 -7.04
N ARG A 36 -21.34 -9.96 -8.12
CA ARG A 36 -20.59 -11.23 -8.18
C ARG A 36 -19.09 -11.03 -8.33
N GLN A 37 -18.61 -9.83 -8.69
CA GLN A 37 -17.18 -9.59 -8.78
C GLN A 37 -16.56 -9.69 -7.40
N ARG A 38 -15.53 -10.54 -7.27
CA ARG A 38 -14.72 -10.59 -6.06
C ARG A 38 -13.99 -9.25 -5.87
N LEU A 39 -13.98 -8.77 -4.63
CA LEU A 39 -13.23 -7.57 -4.26
C LEU A 39 -11.73 -7.81 -4.48
N ARG A 40 -11.07 -6.84 -5.12
CA ARG A 40 -9.62 -6.88 -5.43
C ARG A 40 -8.77 -6.07 -4.46
N GLY A 41 -9.41 -5.36 -3.51
CA GLY A 41 -8.75 -4.45 -2.57
C GLY A 41 -7.54 -5.04 -1.84
N PRO A 42 -7.66 -6.24 -1.22
CA PRO A 42 -6.54 -6.85 -0.51
C PRO A 42 -5.33 -7.10 -1.41
N THR A 43 -5.54 -7.65 -2.60
CA THR A 43 -4.48 -7.92 -3.58
C THR A 43 -3.78 -6.65 -4.04
N LEU A 44 -4.53 -5.55 -4.19
CA LEU A 44 -3.96 -4.25 -4.56
C LEU A 44 -3.16 -3.62 -3.41
N LEU A 45 -3.61 -3.80 -2.16
CA LEU A 45 -2.94 -3.27 -0.98
C LEU A 45 -1.59 -3.94 -0.73
N ASP A 46 -1.49 -5.24 -1.03
CA ASP A 46 -0.26 -6.03 -0.86
C ASP A 46 0.73 -5.88 -2.05
N TYR A 47 0.55 -4.87 -2.93
CA TYR A 47 1.41 -4.66 -4.09
C TYR A 47 2.89 -4.39 -3.72
N TYR A 48 3.12 -3.55 -2.70
CA TYR A 48 4.46 -3.33 -2.16
C TYR A 48 4.68 -4.20 -0.92
N PRO A 49 5.80 -4.93 -0.82
CA PRO A 49 6.10 -5.72 0.35
C PRO A 49 6.20 -4.80 1.58
N ARG A 50 5.51 -5.19 2.67
CA ARG A 50 5.65 -4.48 3.94
C ARG A 50 7.02 -4.79 4.55
N PRO A 51 7.82 -3.78 4.93
CA PRO A 51 9.07 -4.03 5.62
C PRO A 51 8.78 -4.70 6.97
N ILE A 52 9.41 -5.84 7.24
CA ILE A 52 9.17 -6.64 8.45
C ILE A 52 9.78 -5.95 9.68
N TYR A 53 11.01 -5.44 9.53
CA TYR A 53 11.70 -4.67 10.56
C TYR A 53 12.42 -3.49 9.90
N LYS A 54 12.41 -2.34 10.59
CA LYS A 54 13.31 -1.23 10.28
C LYS A 54 14.54 -1.31 11.18
N PHE A 55 15.62 -0.64 10.79
CA PHE A 55 16.84 -0.57 11.59
C PHE A 55 16.60 -0.04 13.02
N LYS A 56 15.67 0.92 13.16
CA LYS A 56 15.22 1.42 14.47
C LYS A 56 14.61 0.34 15.35
N ASP A 57 13.87 -0.59 14.77
CA ASP A 57 13.24 -1.69 15.49
C ASP A 57 14.31 -2.67 15.96
N ILE A 58 15.30 -2.99 15.11
CA ILE A 58 16.45 -3.84 15.46
C ILE A 58 17.22 -3.28 16.66
N ARG A 59 17.52 -1.97 16.64
CA ARG A 59 18.19 -1.29 17.77
C ARG A 59 17.38 -1.34 19.06
N LYS A 60 16.04 -1.33 18.98
CA LYS A 60 15.14 -1.43 20.14
C LYS A 60 15.08 -2.84 20.69
N PHE A 61 15.07 -3.86 19.83
CA PHE A 61 15.00 -5.26 20.26
C PHE A 61 16.31 -5.74 20.90
N TRP A 62 17.45 -5.27 20.40
CA TRP A 62 18.76 -5.62 20.94
C TRP A 62 19.58 -4.38 21.31
N PRO A 63 19.24 -3.71 22.42
CA PRO A 63 19.99 -2.54 22.88
C PRO A 63 21.43 -2.89 23.30
N ASN A 64 21.68 -4.16 23.68
CA ASN A 64 22.98 -4.66 24.17
C ASN A 64 23.69 -5.58 23.16
N MET A 65 23.20 -5.72 21.92
CA MET A 65 23.97 -6.40 20.86
C MET A 65 25.23 -5.57 20.63
N GLY A 66 26.36 -6.05 21.17
CA GLY A 66 27.64 -5.35 21.15
C GLY A 66 28.31 -5.08 22.49
N LEU A 67 27.75 -5.56 23.62
CA LEU A 67 28.28 -5.23 24.95
C LEU A 67 29.69 -5.76 25.23
N ASP A 68 30.21 -6.72 24.46
CA ASP A 68 31.47 -7.39 24.82
C ASP A 68 32.64 -7.14 23.85
N THR A 69 32.43 -6.66 22.60
CA THR A 69 33.55 -6.44 21.65
C THR A 69 33.36 -5.38 20.56
N VAL A 70 32.15 -4.98 20.16
CA VAL A 70 31.90 -4.01 19.07
C VAL A 70 30.57 -3.29 19.38
N GLY A 71 30.56 -1.96 19.50
CA GLY A 71 29.44 -1.15 20.07
C GLY A 71 28.04 -1.25 19.42
N PRO A 72 27.12 -0.29 19.66
CA PRO A 72 25.72 -0.41 19.23
C PRO A 72 25.60 -0.61 17.72
N VAL A 73 24.62 -1.41 17.26
CA VAL A 73 24.40 -1.63 15.82
C VAL A 73 24.28 -0.28 15.07
N LEU A 74 25.23 -0.03 14.17
CA LEU A 74 25.35 1.20 13.39
C LEU A 74 24.68 1.05 12.02
N ASP A 75 23.97 2.11 11.61
CA ASP A 75 23.36 2.21 10.29
C ASP A 75 24.35 2.93 9.37
N GLU A 76 25.22 2.17 8.72
CA GLU A 76 26.31 2.68 7.87
C GLU A 76 25.85 3.73 6.83
N PRO A 77 24.78 3.51 6.04
CA PRO A 77 24.34 4.54 5.08
C PRO A 77 23.79 5.80 5.77
N GLU A 78 23.26 5.70 6.99
CA GLU A 78 22.85 6.88 7.76
C GLU A 78 24.07 7.64 8.32
N LEU A 79 25.13 6.94 8.71
CA LEU A 79 26.38 7.58 9.13
C LEU A 79 27.04 8.33 7.97
N GLU A 80 27.17 7.69 6.81
CA GLU A 80 27.70 8.33 5.60
C GLU A 80 26.89 9.59 5.24
N ARG A 81 25.54 9.50 5.30
CA ARG A 81 24.66 10.66 5.08
C ARG A 81 24.94 11.81 6.05
N LEU A 82 25.24 11.51 7.32
CA LEU A 82 25.53 12.52 8.34
C LEU A 82 26.89 13.18 8.12
N GLU A 83 27.91 12.39 7.75
CA GLU A 83 29.24 12.88 7.39
C GLU A 83 29.18 13.79 6.15
N ASP A 84 28.47 13.37 5.11
CA ASP A 84 28.22 14.17 3.91
C ASP A 84 27.58 15.53 4.23
N ILE A 85 26.64 15.54 5.18
CA ILE A 85 25.99 16.77 5.63
C ILE A 85 26.98 17.66 6.40
N ALA A 86 27.83 17.08 7.24
CA ALA A 86 28.86 17.82 7.97
C ALA A 86 29.84 18.48 6.99
N LEU A 87 30.36 17.73 6.03
CA LEU A 87 31.26 18.24 4.98
C LEU A 87 30.60 19.34 4.14
N ARG A 88 29.30 19.21 3.81
CA ARG A 88 28.55 20.26 3.10
C ARG A 88 28.40 21.53 3.94
N LYS A 89 28.18 21.40 5.25
CA LYS A 89 28.10 22.55 6.17
C LYS A 89 29.42 23.27 6.28
N GLU A 90 30.53 22.54 6.43
CA GLU A 90 31.89 23.12 6.48
C GLU A 90 32.22 23.94 5.24
N ARG A 91 31.81 23.45 4.06
CA ARG A 91 32.01 24.15 2.78
C ARG A 91 31.02 25.30 2.54
N GLY A 92 30.10 25.59 3.47
CA GLY A 92 29.03 26.57 3.29
C GLY A 92 28.00 26.19 2.22
N LYS A 93 27.97 24.92 1.81
CA LYS A 93 27.08 24.36 0.78
C LYS A 93 25.90 23.57 1.36
N SER A 94 25.61 23.76 2.64
CA SER A 94 24.44 23.15 3.27
C SER A 94 23.14 23.74 2.71
N ALA A 95 22.06 22.97 2.80
CA ALA A 95 20.73 23.49 2.49
C ALA A 95 20.42 24.74 3.35
N PRO A 96 19.80 25.78 2.77
CA PRO A 96 19.41 26.97 3.53
C PRO A 96 18.35 26.60 4.57
N LYS A 97 18.21 27.43 5.61
CA LYS A 97 17.17 27.25 6.63
C LYS A 97 15.79 27.21 5.97
N LYS A 98 14.95 26.23 6.36
CA LYS A 98 13.58 26.09 5.85
C LYS A 98 12.83 27.42 5.96
N GLY A 99 12.20 27.87 4.87
CA GLY A 99 11.50 29.16 4.79
C GLY A 99 12.40 30.37 4.51
N ALA A 100 13.73 30.23 4.58
CA ALA A 100 14.71 31.28 4.28
C ALA A 100 15.50 30.97 2.99
N GLY A 101 14.84 30.36 2.00
CA GLY A 101 15.45 30.15 0.69
C GLY A 101 15.66 31.48 -0.05
N LYS A 102 16.51 31.47 -1.08
CA LYS A 102 16.84 32.66 -1.88
C LYS A 102 15.62 33.44 -2.39
N ARG A 103 14.53 32.73 -2.73
CA ARG A 103 13.26 33.32 -3.19
C ARG A 103 12.46 34.00 -2.07
N ALA A 104 12.56 33.49 -0.83
CA ALA A 104 11.90 34.08 0.32
C ALA A 104 12.58 35.38 0.77
N THR A 105 13.90 35.49 0.54
CA THR A 105 14.66 36.72 0.80
C THR A 105 14.53 37.75 -0.32
N SER A 106 14.33 37.34 -1.58
CA SER A 106 14.26 38.26 -2.72
C SER A 106 12.96 39.08 -2.81
N GLY A 107 11.86 38.61 -2.20
CA GLY A 107 10.59 39.35 -2.12
C GLY A 107 10.52 40.36 -0.97
N LYS A 108 11.56 40.43 -0.13
CA LYS A 108 11.66 41.34 1.02
C LYS A 108 12.59 42.51 0.68
N LYS A 109 12.45 43.09 -0.51
CA LYS A 109 13.04 44.41 -0.80
C LYS A 109 12.11 45.47 -0.19
N ARG A 110 12.65 46.27 0.73
CA ARG A 110 12.10 47.59 1.05
C ARG A 110 12.23 48.49 -0.16
#